data_AF-A0A368ERP0-F1
#
_entry.id   AF-A0A368ERP0-F1
#
_cell.length_a   1.000
_cell.length_b   1.000
_cell.length_c   1.000
_cell.angle_alpha   90.00
_cell.angle_beta   90.00
_cell.angle_gamma   90.00
#
_symmetry.space_group_name_H-M   'P 1'
#
loop_
_entity.id
_entity.type
_entity.pdbx_description
1 polymer ?
#
loop_
_entity_poly.entity_id
_entity_poly.type
_entity_poly.pdbx_seq_one_letter_code
_entity_poly.pdbx_strand_id
1 'polypeptide(L)'
;MDLFSHSWLPFLYQYSFGLLIFGGGLFAIFKAYGYEVLWGEYKTFVVALVWGFIYVTSIHLIMTIAALNNAPQLYFVILAGYIITGLLLSRYIR
;
A
#
# COMPACT_ATOMS: atom_id res chain seq x y z
N MET A 1 -13.02 -29.47 2.40
CA MET A 1 -13.20 -28.02 2.15
C MET A 1 -11.87 -27.47 1.68
N ASP A 2 -11.86 -26.69 0.60
CA ASP A 2 -10.66 -25.96 0.20
C ASP A 2 -10.33 -24.92 1.28
N LEU A 3 -9.19 -25.10 1.97
CA LEU A 3 -8.73 -24.24 3.06
C LEU A 3 -8.61 -22.76 2.64
N PHE A 4 -8.46 -22.48 1.34
CA PHE A 4 -8.21 -21.12 0.83
C PHE A 4 -9.41 -20.46 0.15
N SER A 5 -10.56 -21.13 0.07
CA SER A 5 -11.79 -20.61 -0.55
C SER A 5 -12.24 -19.24 -0.03
N HIS A 6 -11.86 -18.89 1.20
CA HIS A 6 -12.21 -17.65 1.91
C HIS A 6 -10.99 -16.79 2.26
N SER A 7 -9.81 -17.11 1.71
CA SER A 7 -8.56 -16.36 1.99
C SER A 7 -8.60 -14.90 1.52
N TRP A 8 -9.58 -14.55 0.68
CA TRP A 8 -9.88 -13.17 0.27
C TRP A 8 -10.69 -12.37 1.31
N LEU A 9 -11.43 -13.01 2.23
CA LEU A 9 -12.24 -12.29 3.23
C LEU A 9 -11.38 -11.43 4.16
N PRO A 10 -10.29 -11.95 4.76
CA PRO A 10 -9.41 -11.13 5.58
C PRO A 10 -8.80 -9.96 4.81
N PHE A 11 -8.49 -10.16 3.52
CA PHE A 11 -8.04 -9.08 2.65
C PHE A 11 -9.12 -8.00 2.52
N LEU A 12 -10.36 -8.40 2.19
CA LEU A 12 -11.46 -7.47 2.06
C LEU A 12 -11.70 -6.69 3.36
N TYR A 13 -11.72 -7.36 4.52
CA TYR A 13 -12.01 -6.71 5.79
C TYR A 13 -10.88 -5.80 6.26
N GLN A 14 -9.65 -6.30 6.27
CA GLN A 14 -8.52 -5.56 6.80
C GLN A 14 -8.11 -4.41 5.88
N TYR A 15 -8.04 -4.63 4.56
CA TYR A 15 -7.60 -3.59 3.63
C TYR A 15 -8.71 -2.60 3.27
N SER A 16 -9.99 -3.01 3.21
CA SER A 16 -11.06 -2.02 3.00
C SER A 16 -11.23 -1.12 4.22
N PHE A 17 -11.12 -1.68 5.43
CA PHE A 17 -11.14 -0.87 6.65
C PHE A 17 -9.88 -0.01 6.78
N GLY A 18 -8.71 -0.55 6.44
CA GLY A 18 -7.47 0.21 6.33
C GLY A 18 -7.57 1.36 5.32
N LEU A 19 -8.18 1.14 4.15
CA LEU A 19 -8.41 2.14 3.13
C LEU A 19 -9.38 3.22 3.60
N LEU A 20 -10.42 2.85 4.37
CA LEU A 20 -11.34 3.80 4.98
C LEU A 20 -10.65 4.69 6.02
N ILE A 21 -9.91 4.10 6.96
CA ILE A 21 -9.22 4.87 8.00
C ILE A 21 -8.10 5.72 7.39
N PHE A 22 -7.25 5.12 6.57
CA PHE A 22 -6.11 5.81 5.98
C PHE A 22 -6.55 6.86 4.95
N GLY A 23 -7.44 6.48 4.03
CA GLY A 23 -7.98 7.40 3.03
C GLY A 23 -8.82 8.51 3.66
N GLY A 24 -9.62 8.20 4.69
CA GLY A 24 -10.37 9.18 5.46
C GLY A 24 -9.47 10.15 6.22
N GLY A 25 -8.40 9.66 6.84
CA GLY A 25 -7.39 10.49 7.50
C GLY A 25 -6.67 11.41 6.51
N LEU A 26 -6.27 10.87 5.35
CA LEU A 26 -5.63 11.65 4.29
C LEU A 26 -6.58 12.73 3.75
N PHE A 27 -7.85 12.38 3.51
CA PHE A 27 -8.89 13.32 3.12
C PHE A 27 -9.09 14.43 4.15
N ALA A 28 -9.14 14.10 5.44
CA ALA A 28 -9.27 15.08 6.51
C ALA A 28 -8.08 16.06 6.54
N ILE A 29 -6.86 15.55 6.36
CA ILE A 29 -5.64 16.38 6.27
C ILE A 29 -5.72 17.32 5.06
N PHE A 30 -6.06 16.80 3.87
CA PHE A 30 -6.25 17.61 2.66
C PHE A 30 -7.32 18.68 2.84
N LYS A 31 -8.42 18.34 3.52
CA LYS A 31 -9.51 19.27 3.78
C LYS A 31 -9.13 20.38 4.77
N ALA A 32 -8.31 20.06 5.77
CA ALA A 32 -7.90 20.99 6.81
C ALA A 32 -6.83 21.99 6.34
N TYR A 33 -5.81 21.52 5.64
CA TYR A 33 -4.66 22.36 5.24
C TYR A 33 -4.78 22.92 3.82
N GLY A 34 -5.59 22.31 2.96
CA GLY A 34 -5.68 22.68 1.56
C GLY A 34 -4.48 22.20 0.73
N TYR A 35 -4.67 22.16 -0.59
CA TYR A 35 -3.69 21.60 -1.53
C TYR A 35 -2.37 22.39 -1.53
N GLU A 36 -2.43 23.72 -1.53
CA GLU A 36 -1.26 24.58 -1.66
C GLU A 36 -0.28 24.43 -0.48
N VAL A 37 -0.80 24.42 0.75
CA VAL A 37 0.02 24.25 1.97
C VAL A 37 0.62 22.85 2.04
N LEU A 38 -0.18 21.81 1.79
CA LEU A 38 0.30 20.43 1.82
C LEU A 38 1.38 20.15 0.78
N TRP A 39 1.24 20.71 -0.42
CA TRP A 39 2.21 20.51 -1.49
C TRP A 39 3.39 21.48 -1.43
N GLY A 40 3.24 22.62 -0.78
CA GLY A 40 4.32 23.59 -0.55
C GLY A 40 5.26 23.17 0.59
N GLU A 41 4.69 22.75 1.72
CA GLU A 41 5.46 22.48 2.94
C GLU A 41 5.69 20.98 3.20
N TYR A 42 4.69 20.14 2.88
CA TYR A 42 4.65 18.74 3.32
C TYR A 42 4.69 17.73 2.17
N LYS A 43 5.11 18.16 0.97
CA LYS A 43 5.10 17.33 -0.25
C LYS A 43 5.72 15.95 -0.04
N THR A 44 6.93 15.91 0.53
CA THR A 44 7.65 14.65 0.77
C THR A 44 6.86 13.72 1.68
N PHE A 45 6.23 14.26 2.72
CA PHE A 45 5.40 13.50 3.65
C PHE A 45 4.15 12.95 2.97
N VAL A 46 3.44 13.78 2.21
CA VAL A 46 2.24 13.36 1.44
C VAL A 46 2.60 12.27 0.43
N VAL A 47 3.70 12.43 -0.31
CA VAL A 47 4.16 11.43 -1.28
C VAL A 47 4.54 10.13 -0.57
N ALA A 48 5.26 10.19 0.56
CA ALA A 48 5.63 9.02 1.33
C ALA A 48 4.40 8.26 1.88
N LEU A 49 3.39 8.99 2.38
CA LEU A 49 2.14 8.41 2.85
C LEU A 49 1.38 7.69 1.73
N VAL A 50 1.14 8.38 0.61
CA VAL A 50 0.43 7.81 -0.54
C VAL A 50 1.18 6.60 -1.09
N TRP A 51 2.50 6.72 -1.23
CA TRP A 51 3.33 5.62 -1.70
C TRP A 51 3.31 4.42 -0.75
N GLY A 52 3.49 4.64 0.55
CA GLY A 52 3.44 3.59 1.56
C GLY A 52 2.11 2.85 1.55
N PHE A 53 1.00 3.57 1.38
CA PHE A 53 -0.33 2.98 1.28
C PHE A 53 -0.52 2.11 0.04
N ILE A 54 -0.14 2.63 -1.14
CA ILE A 54 -0.17 1.87 -2.40
C ILE A 54 0.69 0.62 -2.27
N TYR A 55 1.89 0.76 -1.71
CA TYR A 55 2.84 -0.32 -1.55
C TYR A 55 2.30 -1.45 -0.68
N VAL A 56 1.85 -1.14 0.54
CA VAL A 56 1.30 -2.13 1.47
C VAL A 56 0.07 -2.81 0.90
N THR A 57 -0.85 -2.04 0.30
CA THR A 57 -2.08 -2.60 -0.29
C THR A 57 -1.77 -3.54 -1.45
N SER A 58 -0.81 -3.17 -2.30
CA SER A 58 -0.38 -3.96 -3.45
C SER A 58 0.25 -5.30 -3.05
N ILE A 59 1.13 -5.31 -2.03
CA ILE A 59 1.73 -6.56 -1.52
C ILE A 59 0.63 -7.52 -1.08
N HIS A 60 -0.32 -7.04 -0.26
CA HIS A 60 -1.35 -7.91 0.28
C HIS A 60 -2.32 -8.41 -0.78
N LEU A 61 -2.60 -7.60 -1.80
CA LEU A 61 -3.38 -8.04 -2.95
C LEU A 61 -2.65 -9.17 -3.67
N ILE A 62 -1.36 -9.01 -3.96
CA ILE A 62 -0.55 -10.01 -4.66
C ILE A 62 -0.44 -11.29 -3.84
N MET A 63 -0.25 -11.21 -2.51
CA MET A 63 -0.23 -12.39 -1.64
C MET A 63 -1.58 -13.13 -1.64
N THR A 64 -2.68 -12.40 -1.66
CA THR A 64 -4.04 -12.98 -1.74
C THR A 64 -4.24 -13.69 -3.08
N ILE A 65 -3.85 -13.05 -4.19
CA ILE A 65 -3.91 -13.65 -5.53
C ILE A 65 -3.01 -14.90 -5.59
N ALA A 66 -1.81 -14.85 -5.03
CA ALA A 66 -0.89 -15.98 -4.98
C ALA A 66 -1.48 -17.17 -4.24
N ALA A 67 -2.12 -16.93 -3.10
CA ALA A 67 -2.80 -17.96 -2.32
C ALA A 67 -4.00 -18.57 -3.07
N LEU A 68 -4.86 -17.73 -3.65
CA LEU A 68 -6.07 -18.18 -4.38
C LEU A 68 -5.75 -18.98 -5.65
N ASN A 69 -4.63 -18.68 -6.31
CA ASN A 69 -4.26 -19.30 -7.59
C ASN A 69 -3.14 -20.33 -7.47
N ASN A 70 -2.72 -20.70 -6.25
CA ASN A 70 -1.54 -21.56 -6.01
C ASN A 70 -0.31 -21.09 -6.82
N ALA A 71 -0.05 -19.78 -6.82
CA ALA A 71 0.97 -19.14 -7.64
C ALA A 71 2.11 -18.53 -6.79
N PRO A 72 2.92 -19.36 -6.09
CA PRO A 72 3.97 -18.87 -5.19
C PRO A 72 5.07 -18.05 -5.89
N GLN A 73 5.23 -18.19 -7.21
CA GLN A 73 6.15 -17.38 -8.00
C GLN A 73 5.85 -15.87 -7.91
N LEU A 74 4.61 -15.47 -7.57
CA LEU A 74 4.26 -14.07 -7.34
C LEU A 74 5.00 -13.45 -6.14
N TYR A 75 5.52 -14.26 -5.20
CA TYR A 75 6.37 -13.75 -4.12
C TYR A 75 7.68 -13.14 -4.65
N PHE A 76 8.20 -13.60 -5.79
CA PHE A 76 9.37 -12.98 -6.42
C PHE A 76 9.06 -11.58 -6.95
N VAL A 77 7.82 -11.34 -7.41
CA VAL A 77 7.36 -10.00 -7.83
C VAL A 77 7.32 -9.06 -6.63
N ILE A 78 6.81 -9.53 -5.48
CA ILE A 78 6.80 -8.78 -4.22
C ILE A 78 8.23 -8.43 -3.78
N LEU A 79 9.14 -9.41 -3.78
CA LEU A 79 10.54 -9.21 -3.41
C LEU A 79 11.24 -8.21 -4.34
N ALA A 80 11.04 -8.34 -5.65
CA ALA A 80 11.57 -7.39 -6.62
C ALA A 80 11.02 -5.97 -6.38
N GLY A 81 9.72 -5.84 -6.10
CA GLY A 81 9.09 -4.58 -5.74
C GLY A 81 9.69 -3.94 -4.48
N TYR A 82 9.99 -4.75 -3.45
CA TYR A 82 10.68 -4.29 -2.24
C TYR A 82 12.08 -3.76 -2.54
N ILE A 83 12.88 -4.53 -3.28
CA ILE A 83 14.25 -4.16 -3.65
C ILE A 83 14.24 -2.86 -4.48
N ILE A 84 13.40 -2.78 -5.51
CA ILE A 84 13.28 -1.59 -6.36
C ILE A 84 12.87 -0.37 -5.51
N THR A 85 11.88 -0.52 -4.63
CA THR A 85 11.44 0.57 -3.75
C THR A 85 12.57 1.03 -2.83
N GLY A 86 13.29 0.10 -2.20
CA GLY A 86 14.44 0.40 -1.36
C GLY A 86 15.57 1.11 -2.12
N LEU A 87 15.87 0.66 -3.35
CA LEU A 87 16.87 1.29 -4.23
C LEU A 87 16.46 2.67 -4.72
N LEU A 88 15.16 2.90 -4.95
CA LEU A 88 14.65 4.22 -5.31
C LEU A 88 14.75 5.17 -4.12
N LEU A 89 14.30 4.74 -2.93
CA LEU A 89 14.31 5.56 -1.72
C LEU A 89 15.74 5.86 -1.23
N SER A 90 16.68 4.92 -1.34
CA SER A 90 18.07 5.14 -0.93
C SER A 90 18.77 6.25 -1.71
N ARG A 91 18.30 6.58 -2.92
CA ARG A 91 18.83 7.71 -3.70
C ARG A 91 18.45 9.08 -3.12
N TYR A 92 17.42 9.14 -2.28
CA TYR A 92 16.92 10.36 -1.66
C TYR A 92 17.43 10.56 -0.22
N ILE A 93 18.11 9.57 0.35
CA ILE A 93 18.80 9.65 1.64
C ILE A 93 20.28 9.93 1.33
N ARG A 94 20.66 11.20 1.28
CA ARG A 94 22.05 11.66 1.23
C ARG A 94 22.35 12.51 2.45
#